data_AF-A0A354F157-F1
#
_entry.id   AF-A0A354F157-F1
#
_cell.length_a   1.000
_cell.length_b   1.000
_cell.length_c   1.000
_cell.angle_alpha   90.00
_cell.angle_beta   90.00
_cell.angle_gamma   90.00
#
_symmetry.space_group_name_H-M   'P 1'
#
loop_
_entity.id
_entity.type
_entity.pdbx_description
1 polymer ?
#
loop_
_entity_poly.entity_id
_entity_poly.type
_entity_poly.pdbx_seq_one_letter_code
_entity_poly.pdbx_strand_id
1 'polypeptide(L)' 'MKTNQELAIDRIAEMGFDQEQFEFIFADWQNMDEHLAWLLTASREEINDWGEASNWGRSSDNEELIN' A
#
# COMPACT_ATOMS: atom_id res chain seq x y z
N MET A 1 16.13 2.96 -18.54
CA MET A 1 14.66 3.12 -18.44
C MET A 1 14.29 2.76 -17.02
N LYS A 2 13.43 3.54 -16.37
CA LYS A 2 12.87 3.16 -15.08
C LYS A 2 11.85 2.04 -15.30
N THR A 3 11.80 1.10 -14.38
CA THR A 3 10.79 0.04 -14.28
C THR A 3 9.48 0.61 -13.71
N ASN A 4 8.36 -0.12 -13.88
CA ASN A 4 7.08 0.27 -13.27
C ASN A 4 7.18 0.38 -11.75
N GLN A 5 8.01 -0.47 -11.12
CA GLN A 5 8.27 -0.42 -9.69
C GLN A 5 8.99 0.88 -9.29
N GLU A 6 10.06 1.26 -9.99
CA GLU A 6 10.76 2.52 -9.73
C GLU A 6 9.84 3.74 -9.92
N LEU A 7 8.99 3.71 -10.97
CA LEU A 7 8.01 4.77 -11.22
C LEU A 7 6.93 4.85 -10.11
N ALA A 8 6.45 3.70 -9.64
CA ALA A 8 5.47 3.66 -8.55
C ALA A 8 6.11 4.14 -7.24
N ILE A 9 7.32 3.71 -6.92
CA ILE A 9 8.07 4.14 -5.73
C ILE A 9 8.21 5.66 -5.70
N ASP A 10 8.71 6.26 -6.79
CA ASP A 10 8.89 7.71 -6.87
C ASP A 10 7.57 8.45 -6.64
N ARG A 11 6.51 8.00 -7.31
CA ARG A 11 5.18 8.59 -7.21
C ARG A 11 4.60 8.50 -5.80
N ILE A 12 4.67 7.33 -5.16
CA ILE A 12 4.14 7.12 -3.81
C ILE A 12 4.96 7.90 -2.77
N ALA A 13 6.28 8.01 -2.95
CA ALA A 13 7.12 8.84 -2.09
C ALA A 13 6.72 10.33 -2.12
N GLU A 14 6.31 10.85 -3.29
CA GLU A 14 5.81 12.22 -3.43
C GLU A 14 4.44 12.46 -2.78
N MET A 15 3.69 11.40 -2.45
CA MET A 15 2.36 11.49 -1.82
C MET A 15 2.40 11.64 -0.31
N GLY A 16 3.56 11.46 0.32
CA GLY A 16 3.75 11.66 1.75
C GLY A 16 3.06 10.61 2.64
N PHE A 17 3.00 9.36 2.18
CA PHE A 17 2.66 8.23 3.05
C PHE A 17 3.80 8.01 4.07
N ASP A 18 3.46 7.55 5.27
CA ASP A 18 4.47 7.18 6.26
C ASP A 18 5.15 5.85 5.91
N GLN A 19 6.21 5.51 6.65
CA GLN A 19 7.01 4.33 6.37
C GLN A 19 6.20 3.02 6.46
N GLU A 20 5.29 2.90 7.42
CA GLU A 20 4.51 1.67 7.61
C GLU A 20 3.49 1.49 6.48
N GLN A 21 2.83 2.59 6.09
CA GLN A 21 1.96 2.62 4.93
C GLN A 21 2.70 2.29 3.64
N PHE A 22 3.93 2.82 3.49
CA PHE A 22 4.77 2.55 2.33
C PHE A 22 5.18 1.08 2.24
N GLU A 23 5.57 0.48 3.37
CA GLU A 23 5.90 -0.95 3.45
C GLU A 23 4.70 -1.84 3.11
N PHE A 24 3.49 -1.46 3.56
CA PHE A 24 2.26 -2.14 3.19
C PHE A 24 1.95 -2.01 1.69
N ILE A 25 2.05 -0.81 1.13
CA ILE A 25 1.79 -0.54 -0.30
C ILE A 25 2.67 -1.45 -1.18
N PHE A 26 3.94 -1.62 -0.83
CA PHE A 26 4.91 -2.41 -1.62
C PHE A 26 5.17 -3.81 -1.06
N ALA A 27 4.28 -4.34 -0.22
CA ALA A 27 4.35 -5.73 0.24
C ALA A 27 4.30 -6.72 -0.93
N ASP A 28 4.69 -7.97 -0.69
CA ASP A 28 4.73 -9.00 -1.73
C ASP A 28 3.30 -9.48 -2.08
N TRP A 29 2.68 -8.82 -3.05
CA TRP A 29 1.35 -9.13 -3.55
C TRP A 29 1.38 -10.15 -4.68
N GLN A 30 0.43 -11.09 -4.69
CA GLN A 30 0.34 -12.16 -5.69
C GLN A 30 0.29 -11.65 -7.15
N ASN A 31 -0.28 -10.47 -7.40
CA ASN A 31 -0.36 -9.83 -8.72
C ASN A 31 0.41 -8.51 -8.75
N MET A 32 1.71 -8.55 -8.41
CA MET A 32 2.55 -7.35 -8.30
C MET A 32 2.50 -6.45 -9.56
N ASP A 33 2.53 -7.01 -10.77
CA ASP A 33 2.48 -6.20 -12.00
C ASP A 33 1.16 -5.41 -12.15
N GLU A 34 0.02 -6.01 -11.81
CA GLU A 34 -1.29 -5.35 -11.85
C GLU A 34 -1.38 -4.28 -10.75
N HIS A 35 -0.87 -4.61 -9.56
CA HIS A 35 -0.79 -3.68 -8.43
C HIS A 35 0.05 -2.45 -8.76
N LEU A 36 1.23 -2.64 -9.35
CA LEU A 36 2.09 -1.53 -9.80
C LEU A 36 1.40 -0.67 -10.87
N ALA A 37 0.67 -1.29 -11.81
CA ALA A 37 -0.09 -0.55 -12.81
C ALA A 37 -1.21 0.28 -12.17
N TRP A 38 -1.90 -0.27 -11.17
CA TRP A 38 -2.88 0.45 -10.38
C TRP A 38 -2.24 1.62 -9.62
N LEU A 39 -1.13 1.42 -8.89
CA LEU A 39 -0.43 2.49 -8.15
C LEU A 39 0.03 3.67 -9.03
N LEU A 40 0.32 3.43 -10.31
CA LEU A 40 0.69 4.49 -11.26
C LEU A 40 -0.49 5.37 -11.67
N THR A 41 -1.72 4.89 -11.54
CA THR A 41 -2.94 5.60 -11.98
C THR A 41 -3.83 6.04 -10.83
N ALA A 42 -3.85 5.29 -9.73
CA ALA A 42 -4.67 5.53 -8.55
C ALA A 42 -4.33 6.87 -7.88
N SER A 43 -5.35 7.60 -7.48
CA SER A 43 -5.21 8.80 -6.66
C SER A 43 -4.72 8.46 -5.25
N ARG A 44 -4.21 9.47 -4.54
CA ARG A 44 -3.81 9.33 -3.14
C ARG A 44 -4.98 8.89 -2.24
N GLU A 45 -6.19 9.37 -2.55
CA GLU A 45 -7.42 9.01 -1.83
C GLU A 45 -7.75 7.53 -2.01
N GLU A 46 -7.74 7.02 -3.25
CA GLU A 46 -7.99 5.59 -3.52
C GLU A 46 -6.99 4.67 -2.82
N ILE A 47 -5.72 5.06 -2.76
CA ILE A 47 -4.67 4.31 -2.06
C ILE A 47 -4.90 4.34 -0.54
N ASN A 48 -5.32 5.49 -0.01
CA ASN A 48 -5.64 5.63 1.41
C ASN A 48 -6.86 4.80 1.79
N ASP A 49 -7.95 4.86 1.01
CA ASP A 49 -9.17 4.10 1.24
C ASP A 49 -8.90 2.58 1.20
N TRP A 50 -8.10 2.12 0.24
CA TRP A 50 -7.67 0.73 0.15
C TRP A 50 -6.83 0.30 1.36
N GLY A 51 -5.87 1.14 1.76
CA GLY A 51 -5.02 0.91 2.93
C GLY A 51 -5.84 0.84 4.21
N GLU A 52 -6.74 1.80 4.44
CA GLU A 52 -7.63 1.84 5.60
C GLU A 52 -8.60 0.64 5.64
N ALA A 53 -9.16 0.24 4.51
CA ALA A 53 -10.01 -0.96 4.41
C ALA A 53 -9.25 -2.25 4.77
N SER A 54 -7.94 -2.27 4.52
CA SER A 54 -7.03 -3.36 4.87
C SER A 54 -6.37 -3.17 6.24
N ASN A 55 -6.76 -2.14 6.99
CA ASN A 55 -6.15 -1.69 8.24
C ASN A 55 -4.62 -1.54 8.15
N TRP A 56 -4.10 -1.16 6.98
CA TRP A 56 -2.67 -1.07 6.68
C TRP A 56 -1.87 -2.34 7.02
N GLY A 57 -2.51 -3.52 6.94
CA GLY A 57 -1.89 -4.78 7.29
C GLY A 57 -1.72 -4.99 8.80
N ARG A 58 -2.24 -4.09 9.64
CA ARG A 58 -2.36 -4.31 11.08
C ARG A 58 -3.47 -5.34 11.29
N SER A 59 -3.08 -6.56 11.67
CA SER A 59 -4.05 -7.50 12.22
C SER A 59 -4.75 -6.83 13.40
N SER A 60 -6.07 -6.89 13.42
CA SER A 60 -6.88 -6.60 14.61
C SER A 60 -6.65 -7.69 15.66
N ASP A 61 -5.40 -8.01 16.03
CA ASP A 61 -5.07 -8.94 17.11
C ASP A 61 -5.27 -8.21 18.44
N ASN A 62 -6.53 -7.94 18.77
CA ASN A 62 -6.99 -7.72 20.13
C ASN A 62 -8.36 -8.38 20.35
N GLU A 63 -8.51 -9.62 19.87
CA GLU A 63 -9.62 -10.52 20.21
C GLU A 63 -9.16 -11.72 21.07
N GLU A 64 -8.21 -11.52 21.98
CA GLU A 64 -7.97 -12.47 23.10
C GLU A 64 -7.90 -11.77 24.47
N LEU A 65 -8.88 -10.92 24.75
CA LEU A 65 -9.31 -10.65 26.13
C LEU A 65 -10.78 -11.04 26.28
N ILE A 66 -11.07 -12.34 26.17
CA ILE A 66 -12.31 -12.91 26.69
C ILE A 66 -11.94 -13.99 27.72
N ASN A 67 -11.99 -13.55 28.98
CA ASN A 67 -12.07 -14.27 30.26
C ASN A 67 -10.88 -15.11 30.73
#